data_AF-A0A821P5J8-F1
#
_entry.id   AF-A0A821P5J8-F1
#
_cell.length_a   1.000
_cell.length_b   1.000
_cell.length_c   1.000
_cell.angle_alpha   90.00
_cell.angle_beta   90.00
_cell.angle_gamma   90.00
#
_symmetry.space_group_name_H-M   'P 1'
#
loop_
_entity.id
_entity.type
_entity.pdbx_description
1 polymer ?
#
loop_
_entity_poly.entity_id
_entity_poly.type
_entity_poly.pdbx_seq_one_letter_code
_entity_poly.pdbx_strand_id
1 'polypeptide(L)'
;AEICSVYPSAGSVYHWAGQLVSARHAPLASYICGWFNLMGNVASNTAFASGFSSILDAALVLGGKPSLSLGVQVAISIGILSMWAIQNTFRIDQQGWLNNLAAFFQIASTIT
;
A
#
# COMPACT_ATOMS: atom_id res chain seq x y z
N ALA A 1 17.73 -4.35 9.20
CA ALA A 1 18.96 -5.00 8.71
C ALA A 1 19.45 -6.08 9.68
N GLU A 2 19.60 -5.79 10.98
CA GLU A 2 20.08 -6.76 11.99
C GLU A 2 19.22 -8.04 12.12
N ILE A 3 17.90 -7.92 12.03
CA ILE A 3 16.97 -9.07 12.15
C ILE A 3 17.12 -10.03 10.95
N CYS A 4 17.26 -9.49 9.73
CA CYS A 4 17.39 -10.27 8.50
C CYS A 4 18.74 -11.01 8.36
N SER A 5 19.77 -10.59 9.11
CA SER A 5 21.07 -11.29 9.17
C SER A 5 21.10 -12.45 10.16
N VAL A 6 20.22 -12.45 11.17
CA VAL A 6 20.21 -13.46 12.26
C VAL A 6 19.17 -14.56 12.03
N TYR A 7 18.05 -14.25 11.39
CA TYR A 7 16.98 -15.20 11.12
C TYR A 7 16.80 -15.40 9.60
N PRO A 8 17.40 -16.45 9.00
CA PRO A 8 17.25 -16.73 7.58
C PRO A 8 15.90 -17.39 7.26
N SER A 9 14.86 -17.18 8.09
CA SER A 9 13.52 -17.63 7.77
C SER A 9 12.84 -16.56 6.91
N ALA A 10 12.33 -16.98 5.75
CA ALA A 10 11.51 -16.16 4.85
C ALA A 10 10.11 -15.88 5.44
N GLY A 11 10.03 -15.60 6.74
CA GLY A 11 8.81 -15.23 7.42
C GLY A 11 8.55 -13.73 7.27
N SER A 12 7.29 -13.33 7.19
CA SER A 12 6.90 -11.91 7.26
C SER A 12 7.29 -11.30 8.62
N VAL A 13 7.26 -9.98 8.74
CA VAL A 13 7.69 -9.24 9.94
C VAL A 13 7.03 -9.71 11.25
N TYR A 14 5.84 -10.31 11.17
CA TYR A 14 5.12 -10.90 12.32
C TYR A 14 5.81 -12.16 12.85
N HIS A 15 6.37 -12.96 11.94
CA HIS A 15 7.10 -14.18 12.27
C HIS A 15 8.40 -13.83 13.00
N TRP A 16 9.10 -12.80 12.54
CA TRP A 16 10.31 -12.32 13.22
C TRP A 16 10.00 -11.69 14.58
N ALA A 17 8.90 -10.95 14.72
CA ALA A 17 8.45 -10.42 16.01
C ALA A 17 8.21 -11.51 17.06
N GLY A 18 7.75 -12.69 16.63
CA GLY A 18 7.59 -13.86 17.51
C GLY A 18 8.92 -14.52 17.88
N GLN A 19 9.89 -14.57 16.96
CA GLN A 19 11.20 -15.16 17.20
C GLN A 19 12.12 -14.30 18.10
N LEU A 20 11.89 -12.99 18.14
CA LEU A 20 12.63 -12.04 18.98
C LEU A 20 12.19 -12.05 20.45
N VAL A 21 11.02 -12.63 20.76
CA VAL A 21 10.40 -12.58 22.08
C VAL A 21 10.42 -13.97 22.72
N SER A 22 10.50 -14.04 24.06
CA SER A 22 10.40 -15.31 24.82
C SER A 22 9.18 -16.14 24.38
N ALA A 23 9.34 -17.46 24.26
CA ALA A 23 8.35 -18.39 23.70
C ALA A 23 6.94 -18.27 24.29
N ARG A 24 6.82 -17.79 25.54
CA ARG A 24 5.52 -17.55 26.20
C ARG A 24 4.75 -16.36 25.63
N HIS A 25 5.43 -15.33 25.12
CA HIS A 25 4.82 -14.11 24.58
C HIS A 25 4.92 -14.02 23.05
N ALA A 26 5.67 -14.93 22.41
CA ALA A 26 5.82 -15.02 20.96
C ALA A 26 4.48 -15.00 20.20
N PRO A 27 3.42 -15.74 20.60
CA PRO A 27 2.14 -15.70 19.87
C PRO A 27 1.45 -14.33 19.94
N LEU A 28 1.53 -13.66 21.09
CA LEU A 28 0.90 -12.36 21.33
C LEU A 28 1.64 -11.25 20.58
N ALA A 29 2.98 -11.27 20.60
CA ALA A 29 3.81 -10.32 19.84
C ALA A 29 3.60 -10.46 18.32
N SER A 30 3.59 -11.69 17.79
CA SER A 30 3.27 -11.95 16.38
C SER A 30 1.84 -11.53 16.01
N TYR A 31 0.86 -11.76 16.88
CA TYR A 31 -0.53 -11.37 16.63
C TYR A 31 -0.69 -9.85 16.51
N ILE A 32 -0.15 -9.09 17.47
CA ILE A 32 -0.19 -7.64 17.46
C ILE A 32 0.54 -7.10 16.21
N CYS A 33 1.75 -7.59 15.94
CA CYS A 33 2.52 -7.17 14.76
C CYS A 33 1.78 -7.49 13.45
N GLY A 34 1.13 -8.66 13.36
CA GLY A 34 0.27 -9.05 12.25
C GLY A 34 -0.85 -8.06 12.00
N TRP A 35 -1.61 -7.72 13.04
CA TRP A 35 -2.72 -6.77 12.93
C TRP A 35 -2.27 -5.37 12.53
N PHE A 36 -1.20 -4.86 13.13
CA PHE A 36 -0.70 -3.53 12.79
C PHE A 36 -0.24 -3.44 11.33
N ASN A 37 0.36 -4.50 10.80
CA ASN A 37 0.76 -4.48 9.40
C ASN A 37 -0.41 -4.68 8.44
N LEU A 38 -1.42 -5.48 8.80
CA LEU A 38 -2.64 -5.58 8.01
C LEU A 38 -3.33 -4.21 7.94
N MET A 39 -3.52 -3.58 9.10
CA MET A 39 -4.09 -2.24 9.22
C MET A 39 -3.25 -1.20 8.46
N GLY A 40 -1.93 -1.28 8.55
CA GLY A 40 -1.01 -0.41 7.82
C GLY A 40 -1.18 -0.51 6.31
N ASN A 41 -1.28 -1.73 5.77
CA ASN A 41 -1.55 -1.94 4.34
C ASN A 41 -2.92 -1.41 3.91
N VAL A 42 -3.98 -1.67 4.69
CA VAL A 42 -5.33 -1.18 4.39
C VAL A 42 -5.40 0.35 4.44
N ALA A 43 -4.80 0.96 5.47
CA ALA A 43 -4.76 2.40 5.64
C ALA A 43 -3.96 3.07 4.51
N SER A 44 -2.80 2.50 4.16
CA SER A 44 -1.95 2.98 3.06
C SER A 44 -2.71 2.98 1.74
N ASN A 45 -3.32 1.85 1.35
CA ASN A 45 -4.08 1.76 0.10
C ASN A 45 -5.23 2.77 0.05
N THR A 46 -5.96 2.92 1.16
CA THR A 46 -7.06 3.88 1.25
C THR A 46 -6.56 5.32 1.11
N ALA A 47 -5.45 5.66 1.77
CA ALA A 47 -4.84 6.98 1.69
C ALA A 47 -4.40 7.33 0.25
N PHE A 48 -3.78 6.38 -0.46
CA PHE A 48 -3.39 6.59 -1.86
C PHE A 48 -4.61 6.76 -2.78
N ALA A 49 -5.68 5.97 -2.60
CA ALA A 49 -6.89 6.08 -3.40
C ALA A 49 -7.60 7.43 -3.19
N SER A 50 -7.75 7.86 -1.94
CA SER A 50 -8.31 9.18 -1.62
C SER A 50 -7.42 10.32 -2.11
N GLY A 51 -6.10 10.19 -2.01
CA GLY A 51 -5.16 11.17 -2.56
C GLY A 51 -5.31 11.35 -4.07
N PHE A 52 -5.47 10.25 -4.82
CA PHE A 52 -5.72 10.32 -6.26
C PHE A 52 -7.06 11.01 -6.57
N SER A 53 -8.10 10.70 -5.80
CA SER A 53 -9.40 11.38 -5.96
C SER A 53 -9.30 12.89 -5.69
N SER A 54 -8.50 13.32 -4.72
CA SER A 54 -8.30 14.75 -4.42
C SER A 54 -7.50 15.46 -5.53
N ILE A 55 -6.50 14.81 -6.11
CA ILE A 55 -5.74 15.36 -7.24
C ILE A 55 -6.64 15.50 -8.47
N LEU A 56 -7.50 14.51 -8.73
CA LEU A 56 -8.47 14.58 -9.83
C LEU A 56 -9.47 15.72 -9.63
N ASP A 57 -9.97 15.91 -8.41
CA ASP A 57 -10.84 17.04 -8.08
C ASP A 57 -10.13 18.39 -8.32
N ALA A 58 -8.90 18.53 -7.84
CA ALA A 58 -8.10 19.73 -8.06
C ALA A 58 -7.88 20.02 -9.56
N ALA A 59 -7.63 18.99 -10.37
CA ALA A 59 -7.48 19.14 -11.82
C ALA A 59 -8.78 19.61 -12.50
N LEU A 60 -9.95 19.14 -12.04
CA LEU A 60 -11.25 19.57 -12.56
C LEU A 60 -11.55 21.03 -12.20
N VAL A 61 -11.23 21.44 -10.97
CA VAL A 61 -11.37 22.83 -10.52
C VAL A 61 -10.47 23.76 -11.33
N LEU A 62 -9.23 23.35 -11.61
CA LEU A 62 -8.32 24.11 -12.48
C LEU A 62 -8.86 24.23 -13.92
N GLY A 63 -9.61 23.24 -14.40
CA GLY A 63 -10.31 23.26 -15.68
C GLY A 63 -11.61 24.08 -15.70
N GLY A 64 -11.93 24.81 -14.64
CA GLY A 64 -13.11 25.67 -14.54
C GLY A 64 -14.42 24.92 -14.22
N LYS A 65 -14.35 23.64 -13.81
CA LYS A 65 -15.51 22.87 -13.35
C LYS A 65 -15.70 23.00 -11.83
N PRO A 66 -16.93 22.86 -11.31
CA PRO A 66 -17.16 22.86 -9.87
C PRO A 66 -16.50 21.65 -9.18
N SER A 67 -16.15 21.82 -7.91
CA SER A 67 -15.58 20.76 -7.08
C SER A 67 -16.54 19.58 -6.94
N LEU A 68 -15.99 18.37 -6.97
CA LEU A 68 -16.71 17.12 -6.78
C LEU A 68 -17.29 17.04 -5.36
N SER A 69 -18.50 16.50 -5.25
CA SER A 69 -19.09 16.19 -3.94
C SER A 69 -18.31 15.07 -3.25
N LEU A 70 -18.29 15.09 -1.91
CA LEU A 70 -17.64 14.07 -1.08
C LEU A 70 -18.06 12.65 -1.48
N GLY A 71 -19.35 12.44 -1.78
CA GLY A 71 -19.85 11.13 -2.21
C GLY A 71 -19.24 10.64 -3.54
N VAL A 72 -18.97 11.56 -4.46
CA VAL A 72 -18.34 11.24 -5.76
C VAL A 72 -16.86 10.93 -5.57
N GLN A 73 -16.17 11.69 -4.72
CA GLN A 73 -14.76 11.42 -4.38
C GLN A 73 -14.57 10.04 -3.74
N VAL A 74 -15.46 9.66 -2.83
CA VAL A 74 -15.46 8.32 -2.21
C VAL A 74 -15.76 7.25 -3.26
N ALA A 75 -16.72 7.46 -4.15
CA ALA A 75 -17.02 6.52 -5.23
C ALA A 75 -15.83 6.29 -6.17
N ILE A 76 -15.11 7.37 -6.53
CA ILE A 76 -13.87 7.30 -7.33
C ILE A 76 -12.80 6.49 -6.56
N SER A 77 -12.62 6.78 -5.28
CA SER A 77 -11.64 6.08 -4.43
C SER A 77 -11.93 4.57 -4.36
N ILE A 78 -13.20 4.18 -4.20
CA ILE A 78 -13.63 2.77 -4.19
C ILE A 78 -13.39 2.10 -5.56
N GLY A 79 -13.67 2.82 -6.65
CA GLY A 79 -13.36 2.35 -8.01
C GLY A 79 -11.88 2.04 -8.20
N ILE A 80 -11.00 2.94 -7.75
CA ILE A 80 -9.54 2.76 -7.83
C ILE A 80 -9.08 1.57 -6.98
N LEU A 81 -9.58 1.45 -5.75
CA LEU A 81 -9.28 0.31 -4.87
C LEU A 81 -9.69 -1.02 -5.50
N SER A 82 -10.85 -1.06 -6.17
CA SER A 82 -11.33 -2.25 -6.88
C SER A 82 -10.41 -2.63 -8.04
N MET A 83 -9.93 -1.65 -8.81
CA MET A 83 -8.95 -1.87 -9.87
C MET A 83 -7.63 -2.42 -9.33
N TRP A 84 -7.13 -1.90 -8.20
CA TRP A 84 -5.93 -2.43 -7.56
C TRP A 84 -6.13 -3.82 -6.97
N ALA A 85 -7.31 -4.14 -6.45
CA ALA A 85 -7.64 -5.48 -5.98
C ALA A 85 -7.61 -6.50 -7.14
N ILE A 86 -8.13 -6.11 -8.31
CA ILE A 86 -8.03 -6.93 -9.53
C ILE A 86 -6.56 -7.11 -9.95
N GLN A 87 -5.76 -6.03 -9.92
CA GLN A 87 -4.34 -6.12 -10.28
C GLN A 87 -3.56 -7.08 -9.36
N ASN A 88 -3.90 -7.12 -8.07
CA ASN A 88 -3.30 -8.07 -7.12
C ASN A 88 -3.62 -9.54 -7.43
N THR A 89 -4.56 -9.81 -8.33
CA THR A 89 -4.88 -11.18 -8.77
C THR A 89 -4.01 -11.62 -9.95
N PHE A 90 -3.31 -10.71 -10.63
CA PHE A 90 -2.44 -11.06 -11.75
C PHE A 90 -1.13 -11.73 -11.31
N ARG A 91 -0.56 -12.54 -12.20
CA ARG A 91 0.69 -13.26 -11.96
C ARG A 91 1.86 -12.30 -11.72
N ILE A 92 2.73 -12.68 -10.78
CA ILE A 92 3.91 -11.93 -10.33
C ILE A 92 4.82 -11.49 -11.49
N ASP A 93 4.94 -12.29 -12.55
CA ASP A 93 5.74 -11.98 -13.73
C ASP A 93 5.29 -10.70 -14.44
N GLN A 94 3.97 -10.46 -14.54
CA GLN A 94 3.43 -9.25 -15.17
C GLN A 94 3.51 -8.03 -14.24
N GLN A 95 3.36 -8.25 -12.94
CA GLN A 95 3.50 -7.20 -11.92
C GLN A 95 4.91 -6.60 -11.94
N GLY A 96 5.94 -7.42 -12.19
CA GLY A 96 7.34 -6.97 -12.26
C GLY A 96 7.58 -5.90 -13.34
N TRP A 97 6.97 -6.06 -14.52
CA TRP A 97 7.09 -5.08 -15.61
C TRP A 97 6.45 -3.74 -15.25
N LEU A 98 5.25 -3.76 -14.66
CA LEU A 98 4.55 -2.54 -14.23
C LEU A 98 5.32 -1.81 -13.12
N ASN A 99 5.90 -2.56 -12.18
CA ASN A 99 6.70 -1.98 -11.10
C ASN A 99 7.96 -1.28 -11.62
N ASN A 100 8.67 -1.90 -12.57
CA ASN A 100 9.86 -1.28 -13.17
C ASN A 100 9.53 0.00 -13.94
N LEU A 101 8.40 0.00 -14.65
CA LEU A 101 7.89 1.20 -15.34
C LEU A 101 7.54 2.31 -14.33
N ALA A 102 6.84 1.97 -13.24
CA ALA A 102 6.51 2.92 -12.18
C ALA A 102 7.77 3.52 -11.53
N ALA A 103 8.78 2.69 -11.27
CA ALA A 103 10.07 3.16 -10.73
C ALA A 103 10.74 4.16 -11.67
N PHE A 104 10.72 3.92 -12.98
CA PHE A 104 11.24 4.87 -13.97
C PHE A 104 10.53 6.23 -13.89
N PHE A 105 9.19 6.24 -13.88
CA PHE A 105 8.42 7.48 -13.75
C PHE A 105 8.70 8.22 -12.44
N GLN A 106 8.84 7.48 -11.34
CA GLN A 106 9.11 8.07 -10.04
C GLN A 106 10.49 8.74 -9.99
N ILE A 107 11.51 8.09 -10.54
CA ILE A 107 12.86 8.66 -10.67
C ILE A 107 12.83 9.89 -11.59
N ALA A 108 12.17 9.80 -12.75
CA ALA A 108 12.07 10.91 -13.69
C ALA A 108 11.38 12.14 -13.07
N SER A 109 10.29 11.93 -12.33
CA SER A 109 9.58 13.01 -11.62
C SER A 109 10.34 13.61 -10.45
N THR A 110 11.32 12.90 -9.89
CA THR A 110 12.16 13.41 -8.79
C THR A 110 13.30 14.29 -9.32
N ILE A 111 13.77 14.02 -10.55
CA ILE A 111 14.89 14.73 -11.18
C ILE A 111 14.41 15.99 -11.92
N THR A 112 13.15 16.01 -12.39
CA THR A 112 12.54 17.15 -13.11
C THR A 112 11.83 18.08 -12.14
#